data_AF-A0A7J2WNX4-F1
#
_entry.id   AF-A0A7J2WNX4-F1
#
_cell.length_a   1.000
_cell.length_b   1.000
_cell.length_c   1.000
_cell.angle_alpha   90.00
_cell.angle_beta   90.00
_cell.angle_gamma   90.00
#
_symmetry.space_group_name_H-M   'P 1'
#
loop_
_entity.id
_entity.type
_entity.pdbx_description
1 polymer ?
#
loop_
_entity_poly.entity_id
_entity_poly.type
_entity_poly.pdbx_seq_one_letter_code
_entity_poly.pdbx_strand_id
1 'polypeptide(L)'
;MEIKGDEDCQLALYKIISQLLSEECGSNKSRVGEILNGYHECFGEDVVSLLSDMVLYVKCNGEVGKFLDLLREKLRDKKLRDEATLILRELCSREILDHLKGWSEDLEPSVRIAYLKCLLKLFDRGEVGIEDIAPLAEDPSPKVRLALVSSLSIYAEREEVKRLFIEMLRRESRGEIRNLILEALSSKTQAEASGRSDEKFLNKIIKKLRRFP
;
A
#
# COMPACT_ATOMS: atom_id res chain seq x y z
N MET A 1 15.67 -6.95 -29.26
CA MET A 1 14.70 -6.15 -28.48
C MET A 1 14.48 -6.94 -27.21
N GLU A 2 15.18 -6.57 -26.14
CA GLU A 2 15.11 -7.30 -24.87
C GLU A 2 13.69 -7.21 -24.30
N ILE A 3 13.18 -8.34 -23.85
CA ILE A 3 11.91 -8.44 -23.15
C ILE A 3 12.08 -7.62 -21.87
N LYS A 4 11.42 -6.45 -21.79
CA LYS A 4 11.37 -5.62 -20.59
C LYS A 4 10.86 -6.46 -19.42
N GLY A 5 11.56 -6.42 -18.30
CA GLY A 5 11.17 -7.16 -17.11
C GLY A 5 9.89 -6.60 -16.48
N ASP A 6 9.25 -7.38 -15.63
CA ASP A 6 8.07 -6.97 -14.84
C ASP A 6 8.33 -5.65 -14.06
N GLU A 7 9.55 -5.48 -13.56
CA GLU A 7 10.00 -4.25 -12.88
C GLU A 7 10.01 -3.01 -13.80
N ASP A 8 10.36 -3.17 -15.08
CA ASP A 8 10.35 -2.06 -16.05
C ASP A 8 8.92 -1.61 -16.36
N CYS A 9 7.99 -2.57 -16.42
CA CYS A 9 6.56 -2.30 -16.62
C CYS A 9 5.95 -1.61 -15.39
N GLN A 10 6.26 -2.04 -14.17
CA GLN A 10 5.79 -1.35 -12.95
C GLN A 10 6.34 0.08 -12.84
N LEU A 11 7.62 0.29 -13.15
CA LEU A 11 8.21 1.62 -13.16
C LEU A 11 7.59 2.52 -14.25
N ALA A 12 7.29 1.95 -15.42
CA ALA A 12 6.56 2.65 -16.47
C ALA A 12 5.15 3.06 -16.01
N LEU A 13 4.42 2.15 -15.36
CA LEU A 13 3.08 2.41 -14.85
C LEU A 13 3.08 3.55 -13.82
N TYR A 14 4.04 3.53 -12.89
CA TYR A 14 4.22 4.60 -11.91
C TYR A 14 4.50 5.96 -12.57
N LYS A 15 5.34 5.99 -13.60
CA LYS A 15 5.63 7.21 -14.36
C LYS A 15 4.39 7.75 -15.09
N ILE A 16 3.61 6.86 -15.72
CA ILE A 16 2.36 7.24 -16.40
C ILE A 16 1.38 7.85 -15.41
N ILE A 17 1.13 7.17 -14.29
CA ILE A 17 0.23 7.65 -13.23
C ILE A 17 0.72 9.01 -12.71
N SER A 18 2.01 9.15 -12.38
CA SER A 18 2.57 10.41 -11.88
C SER A 18 2.42 11.55 -12.90
N GLN A 19 2.66 11.29 -14.19
CA GLN A 19 2.48 12.28 -15.26
C GLN A 19 1.03 12.72 -15.36
N LEU A 20 0.09 11.77 -15.38
CA LEU A 20 -1.35 12.03 -15.43
C LEU A 20 -1.86 12.88 -14.26
N LEU A 21 -1.25 12.75 -13.08
CA LEU A 21 -1.60 13.53 -11.89
C LEU A 21 -0.94 14.91 -11.84
N SER A 22 0.16 15.12 -12.58
CA SER A 22 0.95 16.36 -12.56
C SER A 22 0.57 17.38 -13.63
N GLU A 23 -0.02 16.95 -14.75
CA GLU A 23 -0.41 17.87 -15.83
C GLU A 23 -1.72 18.58 -15.43
N GLU A 24 -1.68 19.92 -15.30
CA GLU A 24 -2.89 20.74 -15.18
C GLU A 24 -3.87 20.33 -16.28
N CYS A 25 -4.99 19.77 -15.86
CA CYS A 25 -5.85 18.85 -16.62
C CYS A 25 -6.56 19.44 -17.86
N GLY A 26 -6.15 20.63 -18.32
CA GLY A 26 -6.80 21.39 -19.38
C GLY A 26 -6.28 21.18 -20.80
N SER A 27 -5.02 20.77 -21.04
CA SER A 27 -4.39 21.11 -22.33
C SER A 27 -3.99 20.00 -23.30
N ASN A 28 -4.04 18.69 -22.99
CA ASN A 28 -3.58 17.71 -24.00
C ASN A 28 -4.26 16.34 -24.00
N LYS A 29 -5.35 16.23 -24.79
CA LYS A 29 -6.06 14.96 -25.05
C LYS A 29 -5.26 13.97 -25.91
N SER A 30 -4.43 14.44 -26.84
CA SER A 30 -3.61 13.61 -27.74
C SER A 30 -2.47 12.90 -27.02
N ARG A 31 -1.87 13.59 -26.03
CA ARG A 31 -0.63 13.14 -25.37
C ARG A 31 -0.82 11.91 -24.48
N VAL A 32 -2.01 11.72 -23.91
CA VAL A 32 -2.32 10.51 -23.12
C VAL A 32 -2.45 9.27 -24.01
N GLY A 33 -3.08 9.40 -25.18
CA GLY A 33 -3.12 8.31 -26.16
C GLY A 33 -1.71 7.95 -26.66
N GLU A 34 -0.86 8.95 -26.89
CA GLU A 34 0.55 8.76 -27.24
C GLU A 34 1.34 8.08 -26.11
N ILE A 35 1.13 8.50 -24.86
CA ILE A 35 1.74 7.87 -23.67
C ILE A 35 1.30 6.40 -23.61
N LEU A 36 0.00 6.11 -23.64
CA LEU A 36 -0.51 4.73 -23.53
C LEU A 36 -0.08 3.85 -24.72
N ASN A 37 -0.05 4.39 -25.95
CA ASN A 37 0.41 3.68 -27.14
C ASN A 37 1.88 3.25 -27.03
N GLY A 38 2.74 4.07 -26.40
CA GLY A 38 4.15 3.74 -26.17
C GLY A 38 4.39 2.57 -25.21
N TYR A 39 3.35 2.14 -24.48
CA TYR A 39 3.42 1.04 -23.50
C TYR A 39 2.39 -0.06 -23.74
N HIS A 40 1.71 -0.08 -24.89
CA HIS A 40 0.77 -1.15 -25.25
C HIS A 40 1.45 -2.53 -25.38
N GLU A 41 2.76 -2.57 -25.63
CA GLU A 41 3.58 -3.79 -25.59
C GLU A 41 3.95 -4.22 -24.16
N CYS A 42 3.88 -3.30 -23.19
CA CYS A 42 4.22 -3.54 -21.78
C CYS A 42 3.00 -3.95 -20.94
N PHE A 43 1.80 -3.51 -21.34
CA PHE A 43 0.56 -3.70 -20.60
C PHE A 43 -0.49 -4.40 -21.47
N GLY A 44 -1.23 -5.36 -20.88
CA GLY A 44 -2.38 -5.97 -21.56
C GLY A 44 -3.53 -4.98 -21.78
N GLU A 45 -4.45 -5.31 -22.67
CA GLU A 45 -5.62 -4.47 -23.01
C GLU A 45 -6.42 -4.03 -21.77
N ASP A 46 -6.57 -4.93 -20.78
CA ASP A 46 -7.29 -4.66 -19.54
C ASP A 46 -6.65 -3.53 -18.71
N VAL A 47 -5.31 -3.46 -18.66
CA VAL A 47 -4.58 -2.41 -17.92
C VAL A 47 -4.65 -1.08 -18.68
N VAL A 48 -4.56 -1.11 -20.02
CA VAL A 48 -4.73 0.08 -20.86
C VAL A 48 -6.15 0.65 -20.71
N SER A 49 -7.16 -0.22 -20.62
CA SER A 49 -8.54 0.19 -20.33
C SER A 49 -8.65 0.86 -18.97
N LEU A 50 -8.08 0.26 -17.92
CA LEU A 50 -8.09 0.83 -16.57
C LEU A 50 -7.41 2.20 -16.51
N LEU A 51 -6.27 2.37 -17.18
CA LEU A 51 -5.60 3.67 -17.29
C LEU A 51 -6.44 4.69 -18.07
N SER A 52 -7.16 4.25 -19.10
CA SER A 52 -8.08 5.10 -19.85
C SER A 52 -9.25 5.58 -18.97
N ASP A 53 -9.79 4.70 -18.12
CA ASP A 53 -10.84 5.04 -17.16
C ASP A 53 -10.35 6.06 -16.11
N MET A 54 -9.12 5.88 -15.60
CA MET A 54 -8.46 6.85 -14.70
C MET A 54 -8.31 8.22 -15.38
N VAL A 55 -7.94 8.23 -16.65
CA VAL A 55 -7.80 9.46 -17.44
C VAL A 55 -9.14 10.15 -17.64
N LEU A 56 -10.22 9.41 -17.91
CA LEU A 56 -11.57 9.95 -18.00
C LEU A 56 -12.02 10.58 -16.67
N TYR A 57 -11.72 9.91 -15.55
CA TYR A 57 -11.97 10.44 -14.22
C TYR A 57 -11.27 11.80 -14.00
N VAL A 58 -9.96 11.85 -14.23
CA VAL A 58 -9.15 13.08 -14.08
C VAL A 58 -9.63 14.20 -15.02
N LYS A 59 -9.97 13.87 -16.29
CA LYS A 59 -10.34 14.85 -17.33
C LYS A 59 -11.75 15.43 -17.22
N CYS A 60 -12.72 14.67 -16.73
CA CYS A 60 -14.13 15.03 -16.88
C CYS A 60 -14.79 15.49 -15.58
N ASN A 61 -14.02 15.68 -14.49
CA ASN A 61 -14.57 15.91 -13.15
C ASN A 61 -15.60 14.82 -12.81
N GLY A 62 -15.29 13.58 -13.21
CA GLY A 62 -16.19 12.45 -13.05
C GLY A 62 -16.53 12.23 -11.58
N GLU A 63 -17.73 11.75 -11.28
CA GLU A 63 -18.13 11.46 -9.91
C GLU A 63 -17.10 10.53 -9.25
N VAL A 64 -16.34 11.06 -8.29
CA VAL A 64 -15.28 10.34 -7.56
C VAL A 64 -15.77 8.97 -7.08
N GLY A 65 -17.01 8.91 -6.57
CA GLY A 65 -17.65 7.67 -6.16
C GLY A 65 -17.70 6.60 -7.26
N LYS A 66 -18.11 6.95 -8.49
CA LYS A 66 -18.20 6.00 -9.60
C LYS A 66 -16.84 5.45 -10.00
N PHE A 67 -15.81 6.30 -10.01
CA PHE A 67 -14.45 5.87 -10.31
C PHE A 67 -13.89 4.96 -9.20
N LEU A 68 -14.16 5.30 -7.94
CA LEU A 68 -13.79 4.44 -6.81
C LEU A 68 -14.52 3.11 -6.82
N ASP A 69 -15.79 3.06 -7.21
CA ASP A 69 -16.54 1.81 -7.38
C ASP A 69 -15.93 0.93 -8.49
N LEU A 70 -15.51 1.53 -9.61
CA LEU A 70 -14.78 0.83 -10.66
C LEU A 70 -13.45 0.27 -10.14
N LEU A 71 -12.65 1.07 -9.43
CA LEU A 71 -11.40 0.60 -8.83
C LEU A 71 -11.65 -0.54 -7.84
N ARG A 72 -12.71 -0.44 -7.03
CA ARG A 72 -13.12 -1.47 -6.08
C ARG A 72 -13.48 -2.78 -6.78
N GLU A 73 -14.11 -2.73 -7.95
CA GLU A 73 -14.33 -3.90 -8.80
C GLU A 73 -13.00 -4.48 -9.29
N LYS A 74 -12.10 -3.65 -9.83
CA LYS A 74 -10.81 -4.12 -10.38
C LYS A 74 -9.87 -4.70 -9.32
N LEU A 75 -9.98 -4.27 -8.07
CA LEU A 75 -9.26 -4.87 -6.95
C LEU A 75 -9.64 -6.34 -6.69
N ARG A 76 -10.85 -6.76 -7.11
CA ARG A 76 -11.31 -8.16 -7.01
C ARG A 76 -10.73 -9.02 -8.13
N ASP A 77 -10.41 -8.42 -9.28
CA ASP A 77 -9.73 -9.10 -10.37
C ASP A 77 -8.24 -9.29 -10.04
N LYS A 78 -7.79 -10.54 -9.97
CA LYS A 78 -6.38 -10.86 -9.68
C LYS A 78 -5.41 -10.27 -10.71
N LYS A 79 -5.83 -10.07 -11.96
CA LYS A 79 -4.99 -9.55 -13.04
C LYS A 79 -4.77 -8.04 -12.99
N LEU A 80 -5.70 -7.31 -12.35
CA LEU A 80 -5.71 -5.84 -12.33
C LEU A 80 -5.53 -5.26 -10.93
N ARG A 81 -5.42 -6.13 -9.93
CA ARG A 81 -5.39 -5.74 -8.53
C ARG A 81 -4.21 -4.85 -8.19
N ASP A 82 -3.03 -5.17 -8.72
CA ASP A 82 -1.81 -4.47 -8.35
C ASP A 82 -1.80 -3.08 -9.00
N GLU A 83 -2.27 -2.97 -10.24
CA GLU A 83 -2.47 -1.72 -10.96
C GLU A 83 -3.53 -0.85 -10.27
N ALA A 84 -4.70 -1.42 -9.94
CA ALA A 84 -5.76 -0.69 -9.24
C ALA A 84 -5.31 -0.23 -7.85
N THR A 85 -4.53 -1.04 -7.14
CA THR A 85 -3.94 -0.68 -5.83
C THR A 85 -2.97 0.49 -6.00
N LEU A 86 -2.12 0.45 -7.01
CA LEU A 86 -1.15 1.52 -7.29
C LEU A 86 -1.85 2.82 -7.66
N ILE A 87 -2.84 2.77 -8.56
CA ILE A 87 -3.64 3.93 -8.97
C ILE A 87 -4.30 4.58 -7.74
N LEU A 88 -4.97 3.79 -6.90
CA LEU A 88 -5.59 4.31 -5.68
C LEU A 88 -4.57 4.95 -4.74
N ARG A 89 -3.43 4.30 -4.52
CA ARG A 89 -2.36 4.81 -3.65
C ARG A 89 -1.86 6.16 -4.12
N GLU A 90 -1.63 6.34 -5.41
CA GLU A 90 -1.11 7.61 -5.95
C GLU A 90 -2.16 8.72 -6.00
N LEU A 91 -3.43 8.37 -6.22
CA LEU A 91 -4.56 9.30 -6.13
C LEU A 91 -4.89 9.71 -4.69
N CYS A 92 -4.43 8.95 -3.71
CA CYS A 92 -4.83 9.14 -2.33
C CYS A 92 -4.53 10.55 -1.82
N SER A 93 -5.59 11.20 -1.34
CA SER A 93 -5.63 12.50 -0.69
C SER A 93 -6.64 12.42 0.47
N ARG A 94 -6.69 13.44 1.33
CA ARG A 94 -7.75 13.54 2.36
C ARG A 94 -9.15 13.46 1.77
N GLU A 95 -9.40 14.14 0.65
CA GLU A 95 -10.69 14.11 -0.04
C GLU A 95 -11.03 12.71 -0.57
N ILE A 96 -10.07 12.01 -1.19
CA ILE A 96 -10.30 10.63 -1.64
C ILE A 96 -10.57 9.73 -0.44
N LEU A 97 -9.82 9.87 0.65
CA LEU A 97 -10.01 9.07 1.86
C LEU A 97 -11.43 9.19 2.41
N ASP A 98 -12.02 10.39 2.40
CA ASP A 98 -13.41 10.62 2.83
C ASP A 98 -14.43 9.84 1.99
N HIS A 99 -14.11 9.55 0.73
CA HIS A 99 -14.94 8.75 -0.18
C HIS A 99 -14.72 7.24 -0.06
N LEU A 100 -13.65 6.78 0.61
CA LEU A 100 -13.37 5.35 0.84
C LEU A 100 -14.13 4.77 2.04
N LYS A 101 -15.21 5.42 2.48
CA LYS A 101 -16.01 4.97 3.62
C LYS A 101 -16.45 3.51 3.43
N GLY A 102 -16.18 2.68 4.44
CA GLY A 102 -16.52 1.24 4.44
C GLY A 102 -15.51 0.35 3.72
N TRP A 103 -14.46 0.89 3.09
CA TRP A 103 -13.41 0.06 2.49
C TRP A 103 -12.58 -0.68 3.52
N SER A 104 -12.43 -0.16 4.74
CA SER A 104 -11.80 -0.85 5.88
C SER A 104 -12.55 -2.11 6.32
N GLU A 105 -13.83 -2.24 5.94
CA GLU A 105 -14.72 -3.35 6.31
C GLU A 105 -15.17 -4.17 5.09
N ASP A 106 -14.67 -3.87 3.89
CA ASP A 106 -15.00 -4.63 2.68
C ASP A 106 -14.71 -6.11 2.91
N LEU A 107 -15.58 -7.01 2.43
CA LEU A 107 -15.38 -8.45 2.57
C LEU A 107 -14.09 -8.95 1.89
N GLU A 108 -13.67 -8.30 0.80
CA GLU A 108 -12.49 -8.69 0.03
C GLU A 108 -11.20 -8.10 0.62
N PRO A 109 -10.23 -8.95 1.01
CA PRO A 109 -8.96 -8.48 1.56
C PRO A 109 -8.17 -7.55 0.64
N SER A 110 -8.27 -7.68 -0.68
CA SER A 110 -7.56 -6.80 -1.61
C SER A 110 -8.05 -5.35 -1.56
N VAL A 111 -9.36 -5.13 -1.34
CA VAL A 111 -9.92 -3.79 -1.14
C VAL A 111 -9.38 -3.17 0.15
N ARG A 112 -9.34 -3.95 1.23
CA ARG A 112 -8.79 -3.50 2.52
C ARG A 112 -7.28 -3.23 2.44
N ILE A 113 -6.53 -4.01 1.66
CA ILE A 113 -5.10 -3.76 1.37
C ILE A 113 -4.93 -2.47 0.57
N ALA A 114 -5.76 -2.20 -0.42
CA ALA A 114 -5.68 -0.95 -1.19
C ALA A 114 -6.00 0.26 -0.30
N TYR A 115 -7.00 0.15 0.58
CA TYR A 115 -7.31 1.14 1.60
C TYR A 115 -6.11 1.39 2.53
N LEU A 116 -5.46 0.33 3.03
CA LEU A 116 -4.21 0.41 3.79
C LEU A 116 -3.12 1.18 3.03
N LYS A 117 -2.92 0.89 1.73
CA LYS A 117 -1.90 1.57 0.92
C LYS A 117 -2.21 3.06 0.74
N CYS A 118 -3.48 3.44 0.62
CA CYS A 118 -3.92 4.83 0.63
C CYS A 118 -3.58 5.50 1.98
N LEU A 119 -3.97 4.88 3.11
CA LEU A 119 -3.62 5.40 4.44
C LEU A 119 -2.12 5.58 4.64
N LEU A 120 -1.30 4.63 4.18
CA LEU A 120 0.15 4.70 4.29
C LEU A 120 0.76 5.84 3.47
N LYS A 121 0.19 6.14 2.29
CA LYS A 121 0.61 7.31 1.50
C LYS A 121 0.38 8.60 2.28
N LEU A 122 -0.75 8.72 2.96
CA LEU A 122 -1.08 9.88 3.79
C LEU A 122 -0.23 9.91 5.09
N PHE A 123 0.07 8.76 5.67
CA PHE A 123 0.92 8.64 6.85
C PHE A 123 2.36 9.07 6.55
N ASP A 124 2.88 8.72 5.37
CA ASP A 124 4.19 9.17 4.89
C ASP A 124 4.27 10.70 4.79
N ARG A 125 3.16 11.35 4.38
CA ARG A 125 3.01 12.81 4.31
C ARG A 125 2.70 13.46 5.66
N GLY A 126 2.53 12.69 6.73
CA GLY A 126 2.10 13.18 8.04
C GLY A 126 0.66 13.69 8.07
N GLU A 127 -0.16 13.34 7.09
CA GLU A 127 -1.55 13.76 6.99
C GLU A 127 -2.45 12.91 7.87
N VAL A 128 -2.15 11.62 8.10
CA VAL A 128 -2.88 10.73 9.02
C VAL A 128 -1.92 10.12 10.05
N GLY A 129 -2.46 9.62 11.16
CA GLY A 129 -1.68 9.05 12.25
C GLY A 129 -1.62 7.53 12.25
N ILE A 130 -0.90 6.96 13.22
CA ILE A 130 -0.85 5.50 13.38
C ILE A 130 -2.22 4.95 13.79
N GLU A 131 -3.02 5.76 14.47
CA GLU A 131 -4.37 5.44 14.95
C GLU A 131 -5.35 5.15 13.82
N ASP A 132 -5.13 5.73 12.63
CA ASP A 132 -5.92 5.44 11.43
C ASP A 132 -5.56 4.08 10.81
N ILE A 133 -4.31 3.63 11.00
CA ILE A 133 -3.77 2.38 10.44
C ILE A 133 -3.94 1.21 11.42
N ALA A 134 -3.79 1.47 12.72
CA ALA A 134 -3.77 0.47 13.79
C ALA A 134 -4.97 -0.51 13.78
N PRO A 135 -6.21 -0.13 13.43
CA PRO A 135 -7.32 -1.08 13.36
C PRO A 135 -7.06 -2.26 12.42
N LEU A 136 -6.28 -2.08 11.34
CA LEU A 136 -5.95 -3.13 10.39
C LEU A 136 -4.94 -4.15 10.94
N ALA A 137 -4.33 -3.88 12.09
CA ALA A 137 -3.47 -4.84 12.79
C ALA A 137 -4.26 -6.03 13.37
N GLU A 138 -5.58 -5.87 13.53
CA GLU A 138 -6.51 -6.90 13.99
C GLU A 138 -7.35 -7.49 12.85
N ASP A 139 -7.06 -7.12 11.59
CA ASP A 139 -7.86 -7.53 10.44
C ASP A 139 -8.02 -9.06 10.40
N PRO A 140 -9.23 -9.60 10.17
CA PRO A 140 -9.45 -11.05 10.17
C PRO A 140 -8.62 -11.79 9.11
N SER A 141 -8.26 -11.12 8.01
CA SER A 141 -7.43 -11.68 6.96
C SER A 141 -5.94 -11.54 7.29
N PRO A 142 -5.20 -12.66 7.37
CA PRO A 142 -3.75 -12.61 7.59
C PRO A 142 -3.01 -11.89 6.46
N LYS A 143 -3.58 -11.83 5.24
CA LYS A 143 -2.98 -11.10 4.11
C LYS A 143 -2.95 -9.59 4.36
N VAL A 144 -3.99 -9.05 4.98
CA VAL A 144 -4.05 -7.62 5.33
C VAL A 144 -3.04 -7.31 6.42
N ARG A 145 -3.01 -8.14 7.48
CA ARG A 145 -2.05 -7.99 8.59
C ARG A 145 -0.60 -8.12 8.11
N LEU A 146 -0.32 -9.07 7.21
CA LEU A 146 0.99 -9.20 6.58
C LEU A 146 1.35 -7.95 5.78
N ALA A 147 0.44 -7.44 4.93
CA ALA A 147 0.65 -6.22 4.16
C ALA A 147 0.90 -4.99 5.05
N LEU A 148 0.21 -4.89 6.19
CA LEU A 148 0.42 -3.85 7.18
C LEU A 148 1.84 -3.90 7.73
N VAL A 149 2.29 -5.07 8.21
CA VAL A 149 3.64 -5.21 8.74
C VAL A 149 4.66 -4.90 7.66
N SER A 150 4.57 -5.54 6.48
CA SER A 150 5.51 -5.29 5.37
C SER A 150 5.63 -3.81 5.02
N SER A 151 4.52 -3.08 5.03
CA SER A 151 4.54 -1.66 4.66
C SER A 151 5.02 -0.74 5.78
N LEU A 152 4.71 -1.07 7.04
CA LEU A 152 5.15 -0.29 8.18
C LEU A 152 6.59 -0.59 8.61
N SER A 153 7.21 -1.67 8.12
CA SER A 153 8.59 -2.05 8.47
C SER A 153 9.61 -0.95 8.19
N ILE A 154 9.39 -0.10 7.18
CA ILE A 154 10.29 1.02 6.87
C ILE A 154 10.19 2.18 7.87
N TYR A 155 9.16 2.17 8.73
CA TYR A 155 8.91 3.15 9.78
C TYR A 155 9.09 2.52 11.17
N ALA A 156 9.71 1.34 11.26
CA ALA A 156 9.86 0.59 12.51
C ALA A 156 10.73 1.30 13.56
N GLU A 157 11.44 2.37 13.19
CA GLU A 157 12.15 3.26 14.10
C GLU A 157 11.22 4.20 14.87
N ARG A 158 10.03 4.51 14.31
CA ARG A 158 9.04 5.37 14.96
C ARG A 158 8.43 4.66 16.15
N GLU A 159 8.41 5.34 17.30
CA GLU A 159 7.99 4.73 18.57
C GLU A 159 6.54 4.24 18.53
N GLU A 160 5.67 4.95 17.81
CA GLU A 160 4.28 4.56 17.62
C GLU A 160 4.12 3.28 16.78
N VAL A 161 4.97 3.08 15.76
CA VAL A 161 5.00 1.84 14.96
C VAL A 161 5.56 0.68 15.77
N LYS A 162 6.65 0.90 16.53
CA LYS A 162 7.19 -0.11 17.46
C LYS A 162 6.15 -0.59 18.44
N ARG A 163 5.39 0.34 19.04
CA ARG A 163 4.32 -0.01 19.99
C ARG A 163 3.25 -0.87 19.33
N LEU A 164 2.81 -0.52 18.11
CA LEU A 164 1.86 -1.32 17.35
C LEU A 164 2.38 -2.74 17.08
N PHE A 165 3.63 -2.86 16.62
CA PHE A 165 4.27 -4.14 16.35
C PHE A 165 4.43 -5.02 17.60
N ILE A 166 4.84 -4.45 18.73
CA ILE A 166 4.90 -5.16 20.01
C ILE A 166 3.52 -5.66 20.42
N GLU A 167 2.49 -4.84 20.21
CA GLU A 167 1.11 -5.21 20.51
C GLU A 167 0.60 -6.34 19.60
N MET A 168 0.88 -6.26 18.29
CA MET A 168 0.59 -7.35 17.36
C MET A 168 1.26 -8.67 17.79
N LEU A 169 2.53 -8.65 18.19
CA LEU A 169 3.25 -9.86 18.64
C LEU A 169 2.62 -10.55 19.85
N ARG A 170 1.82 -9.87 20.67
CA ARG A 170 1.13 -10.48 21.81
C ARG A 170 -0.01 -11.40 21.40
N ARG A 171 -0.59 -11.18 20.22
CA ARG A 171 -1.85 -11.79 19.77
C ARG A 171 -1.75 -12.50 18.43
N GLU A 172 -0.77 -12.13 17.60
CA GLU A 172 -0.54 -12.79 16.32
C GLU A 172 0.00 -14.21 16.55
N SER A 173 -0.70 -15.19 15.99
CA SER A 173 -0.36 -16.61 16.08
C SER A 173 0.44 -17.09 14.86
N ARG A 174 0.32 -16.42 13.71
CA ARG A 174 0.98 -16.84 12.47
C ARG A 174 2.47 -16.54 12.50
N GLY A 175 3.27 -17.60 12.41
CA GLY A 175 4.73 -17.51 12.42
C GLY A 175 5.29 -16.57 11.36
N GLU A 176 4.74 -16.56 10.14
CA GLU A 176 5.18 -15.69 9.04
C GLU A 176 5.09 -14.19 9.41
N ILE A 177 3.97 -13.76 9.98
CA ILE A 177 3.73 -12.36 10.36
C ILE A 177 4.58 -12.01 11.59
N ARG A 178 4.63 -12.91 12.58
CA ARG A 178 5.47 -12.72 13.77
C ARG A 178 6.94 -12.53 13.41
N ASN A 179 7.47 -13.36 12.50
CA ASN A 179 8.86 -13.28 12.05
C ASN A 179 9.12 -11.95 11.35
N LEU A 180 8.22 -11.53 10.45
CA LEU A 180 8.36 -10.24 9.78
C LEU A 180 8.34 -9.06 10.76
N ILE A 181 7.49 -9.10 11.80
CA ILE A 181 7.49 -8.09 12.85
C ILE A 181 8.82 -8.10 13.62
N LEU A 182 9.33 -9.28 13.98
CA LEU A 182 10.61 -9.41 14.67
C LEU A 182 11.76 -8.89 13.81
N GLU A 183 11.77 -9.18 12.52
CA GLU A 183 12.75 -8.66 11.56
C GLU A 183 12.69 -7.13 11.49
N ALA A 184 11.48 -6.56 11.36
CA ALA A 184 11.27 -5.11 11.34
C ALA A 184 11.75 -4.43 12.62
N LEU A 185 11.52 -5.03 13.79
CA LEU A 185 12.01 -4.53 15.08
C LEU A 185 13.51 -4.78 15.30
N SER A 186 14.12 -5.74 14.59
CA SER A 186 15.51 -6.15 14.77
C SER A 186 16.47 -5.50 13.79
N SER A 187 15.97 -4.88 12.71
CA SER A 187 16.77 -4.22 11.66
C SER A 187 17.64 -3.05 12.15
N LYS A 188 17.58 -2.74 13.46
CA LYS A 188 18.51 -1.84 14.17
C LYS A 188 19.60 -2.49 15.03
N THR A 189 19.70 -3.82 15.12
CA THR A 189 20.86 -4.43 15.82
C THR A 189 22.21 -4.19 15.12
N GLN A 190 22.21 -3.79 13.83
CA GLN A 190 23.45 -3.45 13.10
C GLN A 190 23.77 -1.93 13.08
N ALA A 191 22.80 -1.05 13.28
CA ALA A 191 23.04 0.41 13.30
C ALA A 191 23.30 0.96 14.73
N GLU A 192 22.95 0.22 15.77
CA GLU A 192 23.09 0.62 17.18
C GLU A 192 24.12 -0.21 17.98
N ALA A 193 25.01 -0.93 17.29
CA ALA A 193 26.21 -1.55 17.89
C ALA A 193 27.25 -0.52 18.43
N SER A 194 26.80 0.68 18.78
CA SER A 194 27.53 1.72 19.51
C SER A 194 26.84 2.15 20.83
N GLY A 195 25.71 1.55 21.24
CA GLY A 195 25.02 1.94 22.49
C GLY A 195 24.20 0.83 23.16
N ARG A 196 24.79 0.18 24.17
CA ARG A 196 24.18 -0.90 24.98
C ARG A 196 22.88 -0.46 25.70
N SER A 197 21.71 -0.90 25.22
CA SER A 197 20.49 -0.99 26.05
C SER A 197 19.46 -2.02 25.55
N ASP A 198 19.33 -2.23 24.24
CA ASP A 198 18.10 -2.86 23.72
C ASP A 198 18.14 -4.40 23.62
N GLU A 199 19.32 -5.00 23.59
CA GLU A 199 19.48 -6.45 23.47
C GLU A 199 18.94 -7.22 24.69
N LYS A 200 19.07 -6.65 25.90
CA LYS A 200 18.49 -7.25 27.12
C LYS A 200 16.96 -7.18 27.14
N PHE A 201 16.38 -6.13 26.57
CA PHE A 201 14.93 -5.93 26.52
C PHE A 201 14.30 -6.90 25.51
N LEU A 202 14.85 -6.98 24.30
CA LEU A 202 14.39 -7.91 23.27
C LEU A 202 14.57 -9.37 23.67
N ASN A 203 15.70 -9.75 24.28
CA ASN A 203 15.89 -11.11 24.80
C ASN A 203 14.90 -11.47 25.91
N LYS A 204 14.47 -10.50 26.72
CA LYS A 204 13.44 -10.70 27.75
C LYS A 204 12.05 -10.89 27.13
N ILE A 205 11.75 -10.19 26.04
CA ILE A 205 10.50 -10.35 25.26
C ILE A 205 10.50 -11.71 24.54
N ILE A 206 11.55 -12.04 23.79
CA ILE A 206 11.70 -13.32 23.07
C ILE A 206 11.60 -14.51 24.03
N LYS A 207 12.26 -14.44 25.20
CA LYS A 207 12.20 -15.49 26.23
C LYS A 207 10.81 -15.62 26.88
N LYS A 208 10.03 -14.54 26.94
CA LYS A 208 8.63 -14.56 27.39
C LYS A 208 7.68 -15.11 26.32
N LEU A 209 7.92 -14.79 25.05
CA LEU A 209 7.07 -15.23 23.93
C LEU A 209 7.30 -16.70 23.56
N ARG A 210 8.47 -17.28 23.85
CA ARG A 210 8.73 -18.74 23.71
C ARG A 210 8.05 -19.61 24.78
N ARG A 211 7.34 -19.03 25.75
CA ARG A 211 6.70 -19.75 26.85
C ARG A 211 5.19 -20.00 26.66
N PHE A 212 4.63 -19.62 25.53
CA PHE A 212 3.24 -19.92 25.19
C PHE A 212 3.22 -20.90 24.01
N PRO A 213 2.60 -22.09 24.17
CA PRO A 213 2.43 -23.06 23.08
C PRO A 213 1.51 -22.51 21.98
#